data_AF-A0A2S6QWI8-F1
#
_entry.id   AF-A0A2S6QWI8-F1
#
_cell.length_a   1.000
_cell.length_b   1.000
_cell.length_c   1.000
_cell.angle_alpha   90.00
_cell.angle_beta   90.00
_cell.angle_gamma   90.00
#
_symmetry.space_group_name_H-M   'P 1'
#
loop_
_entity.id
_entity.type
_entity.pdbx_description
1 polymer ?
#
loop_
_entity_poly.entity_id
_entity_poly.type
_entity_poly.pdbx_seq_one_letter_code
_entity_poly.pdbx_strand_id
1 'polypeptide(L)'
;MRISRHYTKKNQSPYKGIAFRTASSEIRNPDGSVVFDAENIEVPKNWSQVAVDILAQKYFRKAGVPAATRPKLEPDQPEWLASREPDP
;
A
#
# COMPACT_ATOMS: atom_id res chain seq x y z
N MET A 1 -8.49 4.66 28.98
CA MET A 1 -7.56 3.60 28.51
C MET A 1 -6.17 4.22 28.31
N ARG A 2 -5.10 3.64 28.89
CA ARG A 2 -3.72 4.14 28.74
C ARG A 2 -2.85 3.02 28.15
N ILE A 3 -2.41 3.20 26.90
CA ILE A 3 -1.56 2.23 26.19
C ILE A 3 -0.10 2.64 26.36
N SER A 4 0.71 1.75 26.94
CA SER A 4 2.15 1.95 27.09
C SER A 4 2.87 1.76 25.76
N ARG A 5 3.83 2.63 25.45
CA ARG A 5 4.64 2.56 24.22
C ARG A 5 5.90 1.74 24.47
N HIS A 6 6.19 0.78 23.60
CA HIS A 6 7.40 -0.04 23.66
C HIS A 6 8.43 0.32 22.57
N TYR A 7 7.98 0.55 21.34
CA TYR A 7 8.85 0.79 20.19
C TYR A 7 8.74 2.21 19.62
N THR A 8 7.87 3.05 20.18
CA THR A 8 7.63 4.41 19.69
C THR A 8 7.81 5.42 20.81
N LYS A 9 8.10 6.67 20.43
CA LYS A 9 8.15 7.79 21.38
C LYS A 9 6.93 8.69 21.18
N LYS A 10 6.50 9.36 22.25
CA LYS A 10 5.42 10.35 22.17
C LYS A 10 5.85 11.49 21.24
N ASN A 11 4.91 12.01 20.44
CA ASN A 11 5.13 13.12 19.50
C ASN A 11 6.25 12.85 18.47
N GLN A 12 6.51 11.59 18.16
CA GLN A 12 7.53 11.19 17.21
C GLN A 12 6.94 10.23 16.19
N SER A 13 7.27 10.43 14.90
CA SER A 13 6.95 9.45 13.87
C SER A 13 7.59 8.10 14.21
N PRO A 14 6.87 6.98 14.06
CA PRO A 14 7.45 5.64 14.24
C PRO A 14 8.60 5.36 13.26
N TYR A 15 8.65 6.07 12.13
CA TYR A 15 9.69 5.93 11.12
C TYR A 15 10.89 6.86 11.34
N LYS A 16 10.88 7.70 12.38
CA LYS A 16 11.99 8.62 12.64
C LYS A 16 13.30 7.85 12.86
N GLY A 17 14.33 8.22 12.10
CA GLY A 17 15.65 7.58 12.13
C GLY A 17 15.86 6.53 11.05
N ILE A 18 14.81 6.14 10.32
CA ILE A 18 14.92 5.31 9.13
C ILE A 18 15.10 6.24 7.93
N ALA A 19 16.21 6.10 7.21
CA ALA A 19 16.40 6.79 5.94
C ALA A 19 15.62 6.05 4.85
N PHE A 20 14.87 6.79 4.02
CA PHE A 20 14.16 6.25 2.86
C PHE A 20 14.83 6.68 1.56
N ARG A 21 14.62 5.88 0.51
CA ARG A 21 14.95 6.21 -0.87
C ARG A 21 13.78 5.82 -1.77
N THR A 22 13.67 6.51 -2.89
CA THR A 22 12.75 6.12 -3.96
C THR A 22 13.34 4.96 -4.76
N ALA A 23 12.49 4.02 -5.16
CA ALA A 23 12.81 2.88 -6.01
C ALA A 23 11.66 2.59 -6.98
N SER A 24 11.96 1.84 -8.04
CA SER A 24 10.96 1.25 -8.93
C SER A 24 11.06 -0.28 -8.89
N SER A 25 9.99 -0.96 -9.28
CA SER A 25 9.96 -2.41 -9.46
C SER A 25 9.17 -2.73 -10.72
N GLU A 26 9.80 -3.50 -11.60
CA GLU A 26 9.22 -3.93 -12.87
C GLU A 26 9.33 -5.45 -12.97
N ILE A 27 8.20 -6.11 -13.22
CA ILE A 27 8.11 -7.56 -13.37
C ILE A 27 7.75 -7.83 -14.82
N ARG A 28 8.58 -8.59 -15.53
CA ARG A 28 8.39 -8.96 -16.94
C ARG A 28 8.14 -10.44 -17.13
N ASN A 29 7.41 -10.77 -18.19
CA ASN A 29 7.30 -12.12 -18.73
C ASN A 29 8.59 -12.52 -19.47
N PRO A 30 8.79 -13.82 -19.75
CA PRO A 30 9.94 -14.29 -20.53
C PRO A 30 10.03 -13.69 -21.95
N ASP A 31 8.88 -13.29 -22.53
CA ASP A 31 8.81 -12.61 -23.82
C ASP A 31 9.15 -11.10 -23.75
N GLY A 32 9.46 -10.58 -22.57
CA GLY A 32 9.80 -9.19 -22.32
C GLY A 32 8.62 -8.26 -22.03
N SER A 33 7.37 -8.74 -22.13
CA SER A 33 6.18 -7.94 -21.81
C SER A 33 6.09 -7.65 -20.31
N VAL A 34 5.60 -6.46 -19.95
CA VAL A 34 5.49 -6.04 -18.54
C VAL A 34 4.22 -6.63 -17.92
N VAL A 35 4.40 -7.38 -16.83
CA VAL A 35 3.32 -7.97 -16.01
C VAL A 35 2.85 -6.98 -14.95
N PHE A 36 3.80 -6.24 -14.38
CA PHE A 36 3.55 -5.26 -13.34
C PHE A 36 4.68 -4.24 -13.35
N ASP A 37 4.32 -2.98 -13.18
CA ASP A 37 5.26 -1.89 -12.97
C ASP A 37 4.76 -1.01 -11.82
N ALA A 38 5.70 -0.60 -10.97
CA ALA A 38 5.46 0.36 -9.92
C ALA A 38 6.67 1.27 -9.75
N GLU A 39 6.43 2.55 -9.98
CA GLU A 39 7.39 3.62 -9.77
C GLU A 39 7.18 4.32 -8.42
N ASN A 40 8.15 5.16 -8.04
CA ASN A 40 8.03 6.08 -6.91
C ASN A 40 7.76 5.41 -5.56
N ILE A 41 8.29 4.19 -5.36
CA ILE A 41 8.15 3.46 -4.10
C ILE A 41 9.17 4.00 -3.09
N GLU A 42 8.70 4.50 -1.94
CA GLU A 42 9.57 4.80 -0.81
C GLU A 42 9.88 3.52 -0.02
N VAL A 43 11.16 3.16 0.03
CA VAL A 43 11.66 2.02 0.81
C VAL A 43 12.81 2.43 1.72
N PRO A 44 13.07 1.71 2.83
CA PRO A 44 14.27 1.92 3.62
C PRO A 44 15.52 1.87 2.74
N LYS A 45 16.43 2.83 2.93
CA LYS A 45 17.59 3.06 2.07
C LYS A 45 18.49 1.83 1.89
N ASN A 46 18.55 0.97 2.92
CA ASN A 46 19.37 -0.24 2.95
C ASN A 46 18.71 -1.47 2.30
N TRP A 47 17.47 -1.37 1.81
CA TRP A 47 16.82 -2.49 1.13
C TRP A 47 17.46 -2.77 -0.24
N SER A 48 17.69 -4.06 -0.51
CA SER A 48 18.11 -4.54 -1.82
C SER A 48 16.97 -4.43 -2.83
N GLN A 49 17.29 -4.46 -4.13
CA GLN A 49 16.26 -4.46 -5.17
C GLN A 49 15.30 -5.66 -5.01
N VAL A 50 15.82 -6.84 -4.68
CA VAL A 50 14.99 -8.03 -4.42
C VAL A 50 13.96 -7.79 -3.30
N ALA A 51 14.32 -7.05 -2.25
CA ALA A 51 13.36 -6.70 -1.18
C ALA A 51 12.27 -5.73 -1.68
N VAL A 52 12.64 -4.78 -2.55
CA VAL A 52 11.67 -3.89 -3.23
C VAL A 52 10.72 -4.69 -4.11
N ASP A 53 11.24 -5.64 -4.89
CA ASP A 53 10.44 -6.47 -5.79
C ASP A 53 9.47 -7.38 -5.02
N ILE A 54 9.90 -7.97 -3.89
CA ILE A 54 9.02 -8.74 -3.01
C ILE A 54 7.90 -7.86 -2.43
N LEU A 55 8.21 -6.63 -2.00
CA LEU A 55 7.22 -5.66 -1.52
C LEU A 55 6.19 -5.36 -2.62
N ALA A 56 6.67 -5.02 -3.81
CA ALA A 56 5.85 -4.69 -4.96
C ALA A 56 4.91 -5.84 -5.36
N GLN A 57 5.47 -7.06 -5.50
CA GLN A 57 4.72 -8.25 -5.90
C GLN A 57 3.63 -8.65 -4.88
N LYS A 58 3.92 -8.53 -3.57
CA LYS A 58 3.00 -8.98 -2.51
C LYS A 58 1.96 -7.94 -2.12
N TYR A 59 2.34 -6.66 -2.06
CA TYR A 59 1.53 -5.64 -1.41
C TYR A 59 1.06 -4.52 -2.34
N PHE A 60 1.73 -4.28 -3.47
CA PHE A 60 1.32 -3.21 -4.42
C PHE A 60 0.59 -3.72 -5.64
N ARG A 61 0.47 -5.03 -5.82
CA ARG A 61 -0.39 -5.59 -6.84
C ARG A 61 -1.86 -5.25 -6.54
N LYS A 62 -2.48 -4.47 -7.42
CA LYS A 62 -3.89 -4.00 -7.31
C LYS A 62 -4.90 -4.89 -8.05
N ALA A 63 -4.59 -6.15 -8.30
CA ALA A 63 -5.53 -7.05 -8.96
C ALA A 63 -6.79 -7.21 -8.09
N GLY A 64 -7.96 -6.82 -8.62
CA GLY A 64 -9.23 -6.84 -7.89
C GLY A 64 -9.47 -5.63 -6.97
N VAL A 65 -8.57 -4.64 -6.94
CA VAL A 65 -8.80 -3.38 -6.22
C VAL A 65 -9.46 -2.39 -7.17
N PRO A 66 -10.68 -1.90 -6.87
CA PRO A 66 -11.39 -0.97 -7.75
C PRO A 66 -10.71 0.41 -7.79
N ALA A 67 -10.75 1.08 -8.94
CA ALA A 67 -10.14 2.39 -9.13
C ALA A 67 -10.89 3.48 -8.35
N ALA A 68 -12.21 3.37 -8.30
CA ALA A 68 -13.10 4.20 -7.50
C ALA A 68 -14.12 3.32 -6.80
N THR A 69 -14.68 3.83 -5.71
CA THR A 69 -15.73 3.13 -4.98
C THR A 69 -16.85 4.09 -4.66
N ARG A 70 -18.08 3.60 -4.67
CA ARG A 70 -19.28 4.34 -4.30
C ARG A 70 -19.96 3.70 -3.10
N PRO A 71 -20.67 4.46 -2.24
CA PRO A 71 -21.45 3.88 -1.16
C PRO A 71 -22.63 3.08 -1.72
N LYS A 72 -22.85 1.89 -1.18
CA LYS A 72 -24.02 1.06 -1.45
C LYS A 72 -25.08 1.36 -0.40
N LEU A 73 -26.06 2.18 -0.77
CA LEU A 73 -27.12 2.61 0.14
C LEU A 73 -28.15 1.49 0.33
N GLU A 74 -28.44 1.15 1.58
CA GLU A 74 -29.48 0.19 1.95
C GLU A 74 -30.60 0.91 2.74
N PRO A 75 -31.89 0.58 2.52
CA PRO A 75 -33.01 1.37 3.06
C PRO A 75 -32.99 1.59 4.58
N ASP A 76 -32.51 0.61 5.34
CA ASP A 76 -32.49 0.62 6.81
C ASP A 76 -31.11 0.96 7.40
N GLN A 77 -30.18 1.45 6.58
CA GLN A 77 -28.80 1.73 6.98
C GLN A 77 -28.48 3.22 6.85
N PRO A 78 -27.96 3.88 7.91
CA PRO A 78 -27.44 5.23 7.81
C PRO A 78 -26.27 5.32 6.80
N GLU A 79 -26.21 6.40 6.02
CA GLU A 79 -25.21 6.59 4.96
C GLU A 79 -23.76 6.42 5.44
N TRP A 80 -23.46 6.84 6.67
CA TRP A 80 -22.10 6.74 7.25
C TRP A 80 -21.66 5.29 7.54
N LEU A 81 -22.60 4.34 7.56
CA LEU A 81 -22.33 2.91 7.76
C LEU A 81 -22.36 2.13 6.44
N ALA A 82 -22.70 2.79 5.32
CA ALA A 82 -22.83 2.14 4.03
C ALA A 82 -21.52 1.44 3.62
N SER A 83 -21.65 0.17 3.22
CA SER A 83 -20.55 -0.55 2.57
C SER A 83 -20.17 0.13 1.25
N ARG A 84 -18.94 -0.09 0.78
CA ARG A 84 -18.47 0.48 -0.49
C ARG A 84 -18.38 -0.62 -1.56
N GLU A 85 -18.86 -0.32 -2.75
CA GLU A 85 -18.76 -1.18 -3.92
C GLU A 85 -17.92 -0.52 -5.03
N PRO A 86 -17.33 -1.30 -5.97
CA PRO A 86 -16.67 -0.75 -7.15
C PRO A 86 -17.58 0.22 -7.90
N ASP A 87 -17.05 1.40 -8.23
CA ASP A 87 -17.70 2.30 -9.17
C ASP A 87 -17.31 1.89 -10.60
N PRO A 88 -18.26 1.57 -11.50
CA PRO A 88 -17.99 1.08 -12.85
C PRO A 88 -17.19 2.01 -13.76
#